data_AF-A0A1Q8AYL4-F1
#
_entry.id   AF-A0A1Q8AYL4-F1
#
_cell.length_a   1.000
_cell.length_b   1.000
_cell.length_c   1.000
_cell.angle_alpha   90.00
_cell.angle_beta   90.00
_cell.angle_gamma   90.00
#
_symmetry.space_group_name_H-M   'P 1'
#
loop_
_entity.id
_entity.type
_entity.pdbx_description
1 polymer ?
#
loop_
_entity_poly.entity_id
_entity_poly.type
_entity_poly.pdbx_seq_one_letter_code
_entity_poly.pdbx_strand_id
1 'polypeptide(L)'
;MPLIERRKKQRSPVKGEVRLVLAEPSAIEVHGRLIDAGDEAFRAAHHYTALRAGQEVRFHHSTTEGTARVIWNRILDTDVESGFLVLKG
;
A
#
# COMPACT_ATOMS: atom_id res chain seq x y z
N MET A 1 7.87 13.19 -30.36
CA MET A 1 8.20 12.66 -29.02
C MET A 1 6.89 12.54 -28.24
N PRO A 2 6.28 11.37 -28.08
CA PRO A 2 5.01 11.32 -27.35
C PRO A 2 5.28 11.54 -25.87
N LEU A 3 4.59 12.52 -25.28
CA LEU A 3 4.50 12.71 -23.84
C LEU A 3 3.97 11.41 -23.24
N ILE A 4 4.75 10.78 -22.38
CA ILE A 4 4.30 9.66 -21.56
C ILE A 4 3.13 10.17 -20.71
N GLU A 5 1.90 9.83 -21.14
CA GLU A 5 0.70 9.98 -20.33
C GLU A 5 0.88 9.12 -19.06
N ARG A 6 1.30 9.77 -17.97
CA ARG A 6 1.20 9.22 -16.62
C ARG A 6 -0.29 9.05 -16.33
N ARG A 7 -0.79 7.83 -16.58
CA ARG A 7 -2.17 7.35 -16.34
C ARG A 7 -2.85 8.10 -15.20
N LYS A 8 -3.72 9.05 -15.56
CA LYS A 8 -4.67 9.71 -14.65
C LYS A 8 -5.82 8.74 -14.36
N LYS A 9 -5.60 7.71 -13.54
CA LYS A 9 -6.72 7.13 -12.79
C LYS A 9 -7.04 8.11 -11.66
N GLN A 10 -8.30 8.51 -11.57
CA GLN A 10 -8.84 9.47 -10.63
C GLN A 10 -8.56 8.98 -9.20
N ARG A 11 -7.55 9.56 -8.54
CA ARG A 11 -7.14 9.18 -7.18
C ARG A 11 -8.04 9.92 -6.20
N SER A 12 -9.08 9.26 -5.72
CA SER A 12 -9.89 9.78 -4.63
C SER A 12 -9.05 9.77 -3.34
N PRO A 13 -8.93 10.90 -2.62
CA PRO A 13 -8.30 10.91 -1.30
C PRO A 13 -9.19 10.15 -0.32
N VAL A 14 -9.05 8.83 -0.27
CA VAL A 14 -9.70 7.99 0.73
C VAL A 14 -8.88 8.16 2.01
N LYS A 15 -9.33 9.07 2.89
CA LYS A 15 -8.88 9.07 4.27
C LYS A 15 -9.47 7.83 4.94
N GLY A 16 -8.67 6.79 5.07
CA GLY A 16 -9.10 5.53 5.69
C GLY A 16 -7.95 4.86 6.41
N GLU A 17 -8.28 3.97 7.34
CA GLU A 17 -7.30 3.07 7.92
C GLU A 17 -7.06 1.90 6.96
N VAL A 18 -5.80 1.47 6.87
CA VAL A 18 -5.45 0.21 6.24
C VAL A 18 -4.75 -0.67 7.25
N ARG A 19 -5.15 -1.93 7.28
CA ARG A 19 -4.51 -2.98 8.05
C ARG A 19 -3.71 -3.84 7.09
N LEU A 20 -2.42 -4.01 7.35
CA LEU A 20 -1.53 -4.88 6.59
C LEU A 20 -1.14 -6.06 7.48
N VAL A 21 -1.23 -7.28 6.97
CA VAL A 21 -0.82 -8.50 7.67
C VAL A 21 0.29 -9.17 6.89
N LEU A 22 1.48 -9.19 7.48
CA LEU A 22 2.67 -9.85 6.96
C LEU A 22 2.70 -11.28 7.47
N ALA A 23 2.91 -12.28 6.60
CA ALA A 23 2.77 -13.69 6.98
C ALA A 23 3.99 -14.30 7.69
N GLU A 24 5.19 -13.73 7.59
CA GLU A 24 6.43 -14.40 8.05
C GLU A 24 7.43 -13.47 8.75
N PRO A 25 8.17 -13.98 9.76
CA PRO A 25 8.10 -15.32 10.40
C PRO A 25 7.02 -15.45 11.50
N SER A 26 6.30 -14.38 11.78
CA SER A 26 5.09 -14.35 12.60
C SER A 26 4.12 -13.39 11.94
N ALA A 27 2.81 -13.62 12.11
CA ALA A 27 1.81 -12.72 11.56
C ALA A 27 1.94 -11.35 12.22
N ILE A 28 2.56 -10.39 11.54
CA ILE A 28 2.71 -9.02 12.03
C ILE A 28 1.57 -8.21 11.42
N GLU A 29 0.76 -7.62 12.29
CA GLU A 29 -0.25 -6.66 11.92
C GLU A 29 0.33 -5.24 11.98
N VAL A 30 0.25 -4.53 10.87
CA VAL A 30 0.70 -3.15 10.73
C VAL A 30 -0.51 -2.30 10.40
N HIS A 31 -0.79 -1.32 11.28
CA HIS A 31 -1.78 -0.30 11.00
C HIS A 31 -1.14 0.86 10.25
N GLY A 32 -1.86 1.36 9.26
CA GLY A 32 -1.48 2.51 8.49
C GLY A 32 -2.68 3.36 8.10
N ARG A 33 -2.37 4.49 7.49
CA ARG A 33 -3.33 5.40 6.89
C ARG A 33 -3.25 5.28 5.39
N LEU A 34 -4.37 5.01 4.75
CA LEU A 34 -4.51 5.05 3.32
C LEU A 34 -4.33 6.50 2.84
N ILE A 35 -3.43 6.70 1.87
CA ILE A 35 -3.16 8.01 1.26
C ILE A 35 -3.97 8.15 -0.03
N ASP A 36 -3.91 7.13 -0.89
CA ASP A 36 -4.74 7.01 -2.08
C ASP A 36 -4.96 5.52 -2.41
N ALA A 37 -6.10 5.20 -3.03
CA ALA A 37 -6.40 3.87 -3.52
C ALA A 37 -7.07 3.97 -4.91
N GLY A 38 -6.68 3.07 -5.79
CA GLY A 38 -7.39 2.74 -7.03
C GLY A 38 -7.54 1.23 -7.16
N ASP A 39 -8.20 0.78 -8.21
CA ASP A 39 -8.62 -0.64 -8.35
C ASP A 39 -7.46 -1.65 -8.31
N GLU A 40 -6.27 -1.25 -8.78
CA GLU A 40 -5.12 -2.15 -8.92
C GLU A 40 -3.98 -1.84 -7.93
N ALA A 41 -4.02 -0.67 -7.28
CA ALA A 41 -2.90 -0.21 -6.47
C ALA A 41 -3.37 0.82 -5.44
N PHE A 42 -2.70 0.82 -4.30
CA PHE A 42 -2.94 1.80 -3.25
C PHE A 42 -1.63 2.23 -2.60
N ARG A 43 -1.66 3.35 -1.90
CA ARG A 43 -0.56 3.89 -1.13
C ARG A 43 -0.99 4.09 0.30
N ALA A 44 -0.12 3.72 1.23
CA ALA A 44 -0.36 3.89 2.65
C ALA A 44 0.86 4.45 3.38
N ALA A 45 0.62 5.21 4.43
CA ALA A 45 1.62 5.63 5.40
C ALA A 45 1.50 4.77 6.67
N HIS A 46 2.61 4.24 7.19
CA HIS A 46 2.66 3.42 8.40
C HIS A 46 4.03 3.54 9.09
N HIS A 47 4.12 3.15 10.36
CA HIS A 47 5.39 3.21 11.12
C HIS A 47 6.30 1.99 10.94
N TYR A 48 5.84 0.94 10.21
CA TYR A 48 6.62 -0.28 10.04
C TYR A 48 7.74 -0.14 8.99
N THR A 49 8.96 0.16 9.43
CA THR A 49 10.13 0.41 8.58
C THR A 49 10.75 -0.84 7.96
N ALA A 50 10.40 -2.03 8.47
CA ALA A 50 10.93 -3.30 7.99
C ALA A 50 10.18 -3.87 6.77
N LEU A 51 9.20 -3.15 6.23
CA LEU A 51 8.53 -3.52 4.98
C LEU A 51 9.55 -3.50 3.82
N ARG A 52 9.52 -4.49 2.94
CA ARG A 52 10.48 -4.61 1.82
C ARG A 52 9.77 -4.62 0.47
N ALA A 53 10.36 -3.97 -0.53
CA ALA A 53 9.89 -4.11 -1.91
C ALA A 53 9.92 -5.58 -2.36
N GLY A 54 8.90 -6.01 -3.09
CA GLY A 54 8.67 -7.39 -3.49
C GLY A 54 7.92 -8.24 -2.46
N GLN A 55 7.80 -7.80 -1.21
CA GLN A 55 7.09 -8.54 -0.17
C GLN A 55 5.58 -8.55 -0.43
N GLU A 56 4.94 -9.70 -0.23
CA GLU A 56 3.49 -9.83 -0.27
C GLU A 56 2.89 -9.68 1.13
N VAL A 57 1.81 -8.92 1.20
CA VAL A 57 1.06 -8.66 2.43
C VAL A 57 -0.42 -8.84 2.16
N ARG A 58 -1.15 -9.35 3.15
CA ARG A 58 -2.60 -9.20 3.12
C ARG A 58 -2.95 -7.78 3.52
N PHE A 59 -3.95 -7.19 2.90
CA PHE A 59 -4.44 -5.87 3.24
C PHE A 59 -5.95 -5.90 3.48
N HIS A 60 -6.41 -5.02 4.34
CA HIS A 60 -7.82 -4.73 4.55
C HIS A 60 -8.00 -3.23 4.73
N HIS A 61 -8.82 -2.61 3.89
CA HIS A 61 -9.23 -1.22 4.01
C HIS A 61 -10.73 -1.09 3.68
N SER A 62 -11.32 0.09 3.94
CA SER A 62 -12.77 0.29 3.90
C SER A 62 -13.50 -0.15 2.62
N THR A 63 -12.82 -0.19 1.47
CA THR A 63 -13.43 -0.56 0.18
C THR A 63 -13.09 -1.96 -0.34
N THR A 64 -12.02 -2.61 0.14
CA THR A 64 -11.49 -3.87 -0.43
C THR A 64 -10.53 -4.54 0.55
N GLU A 65 -10.43 -5.85 0.46
CA GLU A 65 -9.42 -6.66 1.14
C GLU A 65 -8.79 -7.65 0.17
N GLY A 66 -7.59 -8.14 0.49
CA GLY A 66 -6.92 -9.09 -0.40
C GLY A 66 -5.44 -9.23 -0.14
N THR A 67 -4.69 -9.62 -1.17
CA THR A 67 -3.22 -9.68 -1.16
C THR A 67 -2.67 -8.61 -2.06
N ALA A 68 -1.66 -7.88 -1.58
CA ALA A 68 -0.93 -6.90 -2.36
C ALA A 68 0.58 -7.12 -2.22
N ARG A 69 1.33 -6.69 -3.24
CA ARG A 69 2.79 -6.68 -3.24
C ARG A 69 3.30 -5.28 -3.04
N VAL A 70 4.27 -5.13 -2.16
CA VAL A 70 5.02 -3.87 -1.98
C VAL A 70 5.86 -3.61 -3.22
N ILE A 71 5.68 -2.46 -3.87
CA ILE A 71 6.44 -2.07 -5.06
C ILE A 71 7.57 -1.13 -4.69
N TRP A 72 7.35 -0.24 -3.73
CA TRP A 72 8.35 0.71 -3.25
C TRP A 72 8.03 1.15 -1.83
N ASN A 73 9.07 1.54 -1.09
CA ASN A 73 8.97 2.16 0.24
C ASN A 73 9.75 3.47 0.22
N ARG A 74 9.20 4.50 0.85
CA ARG A 74 9.83 5.78 1.11
C ARG A 74 9.79 6.03 2.60
N ILE A 75 10.94 5.92 3.24
CA ILE A 75 11.10 6.26 4.65
C ILE A 75 11.13 7.80 4.74
N LEU A 76 10.18 8.34 5.50
CA LEU A 76 10.15 9.69 6.03
C LEU A 76 10.62 9.63 7.50
N ASP A 77 10.78 10.78 8.13
CA ASP A 77 11.40 10.91 9.46
C ASP A 77 10.84 9.91 10.49
N THR A 78 9.51 9.87 10.66
CA THR A 78 8.80 8.99 11.60
C THR A 78 7.91 7.94 10.94
N ASP A 79 7.73 8.03 9.63
CA ASP A 79 6.70 7.30 8.88
C ASP A 79 7.30 6.69 7.63
N VAL A 80 6.72 5.60 7.15
CA VAL A 80 7.05 5.01 5.86
C VAL A 80 5.83 5.11 4.97
N GLU A 81 6.01 5.75 3.81
CA GLU A 81 5.06 5.62 2.72
C GLU A 81 5.41 4.41 1.88
N SER A 82 4.44 3.53 1.65
CA SER A 82 4.62 2.33 0.85
C SER A 82 3.59 2.29 -0.27
N GLY A 83 4.02 1.91 -1.46
CA GLY A 83 3.16 1.66 -2.61
C GLY A 83 2.90 0.17 -2.77
N PHE A 84 1.63 -0.18 -2.94
CA PHE A 84 1.16 -1.55 -3.02
C PHE A 84 0.45 -1.79 -4.35
N LEU A 85 0.72 -2.94 -4.97
CA LEU A 85 0.00 -3.46 -6.13
C LEU A 85 -0.90 -4.61 -5.66
N VAL A 86 -2.21 -4.49 -5.86
CA VAL A 86 -3.18 -5.53 -5.55
C VAL A 86 -2.96 -6.71 -6.49
N LEU A 87 -2.71 -7.89 -5.93
CA LEU A 87 -2.53 -9.14 -6.67
C LEU A 87 -3.83 -9.95 -6.75
N LYS A 88 -4.58 -9.95 -5.65
CA LYS A 88 -5.88 -10.62 -5.50
C LYS A 88 -6.72 -9.78 -4.55
N GLY A 89 -7.96 -9.48 -4.91
CA GLY A 89 -8.94 -8.75 -4.10
C GLY A 89 -10.35 -9.22 -4.40
#